data_AF-A0A954BV69-F1
#
_entry.id   AF-A0A954BV69-F1
#
_cell.length_a   1.000
_cell.length_b   1.000
_cell.length_c   1.000
_cell.angle_alpha   90.00
_cell.angle_beta   90.00
_cell.angle_gamma   90.00
#
_symmetry.space_group_name_H-M   'P 1'
#
loop_
_entity.id
_entity.type
_entity.pdbx_description
1 polymer ?
#
loop_
_entity_poly.entity_id
_entity_poly.type
_entity_poly.pdbx_seq_one_letter_code
_entity_poly.pdbx_strand_id
1 'polypeptide(L)'
;MQIWLRILIGAAAAAAITAAADWRLSPLVFAIVLVMFSPLARRKRLWFVGDVESEYSIVARRREEALRALKDLEEDKLAGKLPVEQYEKMRPGYLQSAKELTAQLDKINERRSAARKRIDDDLARSRAQE
;
A
#
# COMPACT_ATOMS: atom_id res chain seq x y z
N MET A 1 10.43 -6.91 -35.99
CA MET A 1 10.96 -7.36 -34.68
C MET A 1 10.96 -8.89 -34.49
N GLN A 2 10.55 -9.72 -35.46
CA GLN A 2 10.54 -11.19 -35.33
C GLN A 2 11.81 -11.91 -35.87
N ILE A 3 12.60 -11.25 -36.72
CA ILE A 3 13.78 -11.86 -37.37
C ILE A 3 14.91 -12.06 -36.35
N TRP A 4 15.17 -11.06 -35.50
CA TRP A 4 16.16 -11.14 -34.42
C TRP A 4 15.85 -12.23 -33.39
N LEU A 5 14.57 -12.46 -33.10
CA LEU A 5 14.14 -13.51 -32.18
C LEU A 5 14.41 -14.91 -32.77
N ARG A 6 14.19 -15.10 -34.08
CA ARG A 6 14.47 -16.36 -34.77
C ARG A 6 15.97 -16.66 -34.87
N ILE A 7 16.79 -15.64 -35.07
CA ILE A 7 18.26 -15.78 -35.09
C ILE A 7 18.78 -16.18 -33.70
N LEU A 8 18.27 -15.56 -32.64
CA LEU A 8 18.63 -15.91 -31.26
C LEU A 8 18.22 -17.33 -30.88
N ILE A 9 17.01 -17.76 -31.27
CA ILE A 9 16.53 -19.13 -31.02
C ILE A 9 17.36 -20.15 -31.82
N GLY A 10 17.69 -19.84 -33.08
CA GLY A 10 18.53 -20.70 -33.93
C GLY A 10 19.95 -20.86 -33.38
N ALA A 11 20.56 -19.78 -32.89
CA ALA A 11 21.88 -19.82 -32.28
C ALA A 11 21.89 -20.61 -30.95
N ALA A 12 20.84 -20.45 -30.13
CA ALA A 12 20.68 -21.21 -28.89
C ALA A 12 20.49 -22.72 -29.16
N ALA A 13 19.74 -23.08 -30.20
CA ALA A 13 19.54 -24.48 -30.59
C ALA A 13 20.83 -25.14 -31.09
N ALA A 14 21.62 -24.42 -31.90
CA ALA A 14 22.92 -24.93 -32.39
C ALA A 14 23.95 -25.11 -31.26
N ALA A 15 23.95 -24.22 -30.27
CA ALA A 15 24.81 -24.32 -29.09
C ALA A 15 24.40 -25.49 -28.17
N ALA A 16 23.10 -25.77 -28.04
CA ALA A 16 22.61 -26.89 -27.26
C ALA A 16 22.94 -28.26 -27.89
N ILE A 17 22.88 -28.36 -29.23
CA ILE A 17 23.22 -29.58 -29.96
C ILE A 17 24.73 -29.88 -29.88
N THR A 18 25.58 -28.86 -29.93
CA THR A 18 27.04 -29.01 -29.78
C THR A 18 27.47 -29.33 -28.34
N ALA A 19 26.75 -28.84 -27.33
CA ALA A 19 27.01 -29.18 -25.93
C ALA A 19 26.52 -30.57 -25.52
N ALA A 20 25.56 -31.16 -26.24
CA ALA A 20 25.14 -32.55 -26.05
C ALA A 20 26.18 -33.56 -26.57
N ALA A 21 27.08 -33.14 -27.47
CA ALA A 21 28.15 -33.96 -28.01
C ALA A 21 29.43 -33.97 -27.14
N ASP A 22 29.65 -32.92 -26.34
CA ASP A 22 30.85 -32.77 -25.50
C ASP A 22 30.50 -32.46 -24.04
N TRP A 23 30.61 -33.48 -23.18
CA TRP A 23 30.31 -33.41 -21.73
C TRP A 23 31.08 -32.32 -20.97
N ARG A 24 32.20 -31.83 -21.54
CA ARG A 24 33.04 -30.75 -20.98
C ARG A 24 32.40 -29.37 -21.07
N LEU A 25 31.49 -29.14 -22.02
CA LEU A 25 30.85 -27.85 -22.26
C LEU A 25 29.48 -27.72 -21.55
N SER A 26 28.93 -28.83 -21.08
CA SER A 26 27.68 -28.92 -20.33
C SER A 26 27.57 -27.93 -19.14
N PRO A 27 28.56 -27.78 -18.24
CA PRO A 27 28.42 -26.85 -17.11
C PRO A 27 28.36 -25.39 -17.55
N LEU A 28 29.00 -25.04 -18.67
CA LEU A 28 29.05 -23.67 -19.19
C LEU A 28 27.71 -23.29 -19.83
N VAL A 29 27.07 -24.21 -20.57
CA VAL A 29 25.71 -24.01 -21.08
C VAL A 29 24.70 -23.91 -19.93
N PHE A 30 24.83 -24.75 -18.90
CA PHE A 30 23.96 -24.69 -17.73
C PHE A 30 24.07 -23.37 -16.97
N ALA A 31 25.28 -22.82 -16.82
CA ALA A 31 25.50 -21.51 -16.22
C ALA A 31 24.86 -20.38 -17.03
N ILE A 32 24.95 -20.41 -18.36
CA ILE A 32 24.32 -19.42 -19.24
C ILE A 32 22.79 -19.46 -19.10
N VAL A 33 22.20 -20.66 -19.05
CA VAL A 33 20.75 -20.83 -18.82
C VAL A 33 20.32 -20.26 -17.47
N LEU A 34 21.08 -20.54 -16.40
CA LEU A 34 20.83 -20.01 -15.06
C LEU A 34 20.88 -18.47 -15.03
N VAL A 35 21.84 -17.86 -15.70
CA VAL A 35 21.96 -16.39 -15.78
C VAL A 35 20.82 -15.79 -16.60
N MET A 36 20.43 -16.40 -17.72
CA MET A 36 19.31 -15.93 -18.54
C MET A 36 17.96 -16.05 -17.82
N PHE A 37 17.76 -17.07 -16.98
CA PHE A 37 16.53 -17.25 -16.20
C PHE A 37 16.57 -16.62 -14.79
N SER A 38 17.74 -16.15 -14.33
CA SER A 38 17.90 -15.39 -13.07
C SER A 38 16.91 -14.23 -12.92
N PRO A 39 16.69 -13.35 -13.92
CA PRO A 39 15.75 -12.25 -13.79
C PRO A 39 14.28 -12.69 -13.68
N LEU A 40 13.93 -13.91 -14.12
CA LEU A 40 12.59 -14.49 -13.91
C LEU A 40 12.45 -15.14 -12.52
N ALA A 41 13.55 -15.69 -11.97
CA ALA A 41 13.57 -16.28 -10.63
C ALA A 41 13.71 -15.25 -9.50
N ARG A 42 14.17 -14.03 -9.80
CA ARG A 42 14.10 -12.90 -8.87
C ARG A 42 12.63 -12.55 -8.64
N ARG A 43 12.03 -13.15 -7.61
CA ARG A 43 10.78 -12.67 -6.99
C ARG A 43 10.87 -11.16 -6.92
N LYS A 44 10.16 -10.46 -7.80
CA LYS A 44 9.95 -9.02 -7.66
C LYS A 44 9.31 -8.86 -6.29
N ARG A 45 10.08 -8.40 -5.31
CA ARG A 45 9.57 -7.94 -4.02
C ARG A 45 8.77 -6.70 -4.39
N LEU A 46 7.52 -6.90 -4.78
CA LEU A 46 6.59 -5.86 -5.12
C LEU A 46 6.33 -5.11 -3.83
N TRP A 47 7.17 -4.10 -3.59
CA TRP A 47 6.92 -3.04 -2.62
C TRP A 47 5.80 -2.18 -3.19
N PHE A 48 4.59 -2.75 -3.21
CA PHE A 48 3.37 -1.96 -3.39
C PHE A 48 3.18 -1.16 -2.10
N VAL A 49 3.92 -0.07 -1.96
CA VAL A 49 3.44 1.12 -1.25
C VAL A 49 2.65 1.93 -2.28
N GLY A 50 1.66 1.26 -2.89
CA GLY A 50 0.66 1.95 -3.68
C GLY A 50 -0.19 2.75 -2.71
N ASP A 51 -0.63 3.90 -3.17
CA ASP A 51 -1.45 4.91 -2.49
C ASP A 51 -2.82 4.35 -2.08
N VAL A 52 -2.82 3.31 -1.23
CA VAL A 52 -4.00 2.81 -0.55
C VAL A 52 -4.30 3.87 0.48
N GLU A 53 -5.11 4.83 0.06
CA GLU A 53 -5.81 5.79 0.92
C GLU A 53 -6.18 5.07 2.21
N SER A 54 -5.38 5.31 3.25
CA SER A 54 -5.48 4.53 4.47
C SER A 54 -6.88 4.75 5.04
N GLU A 55 -7.52 3.72 5.59
CA GLU A 55 -8.81 3.92 6.29
C GLU A 55 -8.74 5.10 7.26
N TYR A 56 -7.55 5.33 7.85
CA TYR A 56 -7.25 6.51 8.64
C TYR A 56 -7.42 7.84 7.88
N SER A 57 -6.84 8.02 6.69
CA SER A 57 -6.93 9.29 5.95
C SER A 57 -8.36 9.59 5.52
N ILE A 58 -9.12 8.57 5.14
CA ILE A 58 -10.53 8.69 4.77
C ILE A 58 -11.37 9.17 5.97
N VAL A 59 -11.24 8.50 7.11
CA VAL A 59 -12.02 8.84 8.31
C VAL A 59 -11.57 10.19 8.91
N ALA A 60 -10.27 10.49 8.86
CA ALA A 60 -9.74 11.78 9.31
C ALA A 60 -10.30 12.94 8.48
N ARG A 61 -10.29 12.80 7.15
CA ARG A 61 -10.86 13.78 6.23
C ARG A 61 -12.36 13.99 6.48
N ARG A 62 -13.12 12.91 6.62
CA ARG A 62 -14.57 13.00 6.93
C ARG A 62 -14.83 13.71 8.26
N ARG A 63 -13.99 13.49 9.27
CA ARG A 63 -14.09 14.22 10.55
C ARG A 63 -13.86 15.71 10.36
N GLU A 64 -12.85 16.09 9.59
CA GLU A 64 -12.56 17.49 9.30
C GLU A 64 -13.71 18.16 8.52
N GLU A 65 -14.28 17.44 7.54
CA GLU A 65 -15.45 17.90 6.79
C GLU A 65 -16.66 18.09 7.71
N ALA A 66 -16.93 17.17 8.63
CA ALA A 66 -18.01 17.28 9.61
C ALA A 66 -17.80 18.46 10.59
N LEU A 67 -16.57 18.68 11.04
CA LEU A 67 -16.24 19.81 11.91
C LEU A 67 -16.34 21.14 11.17
N ARG A 68 -15.93 21.18 9.90
CA ARG A 68 -16.10 22.36 9.04
C ARG A 68 -17.57 22.69 8.85
N ALA A 69 -18.41 21.70 8.54
CA ALA A 69 -19.85 21.91 8.41
C ALA A 69 -20.48 22.45 9.71
N LEU A 70 -20.02 21.99 10.88
CA LEU A 70 -20.48 22.49 12.16
C LEU A 70 -20.05 23.93 12.43
N LYS A 71 -18.81 24.29 12.04
CA LYS A 71 -18.32 25.66 12.11
C LYS A 71 -19.11 26.59 11.18
N ASP A 72 -19.34 26.15 9.94
CA ASP A 72 -20.10 26.91 8.95
C ASP A 72 -21.54 27.15 9.43
N LEU A 73 -22.17 26.15 10.07
CA LEU A 73 -23.48 26.29 10.71
C LEU A 73 -23.50 27.34 11.83
N GLU A 74 -22.46 27.35 12.67
CA GLU A 74 -22.32 28.36 13.74
C GLU A 74 -22.09 29.77 13.15
N GLU A 75 -21.28 29.88 12.10
CA GLU A 75 -21.06 31.14 11.39
C GLU A 75 -22.34 31.66 10.73
N ASP A 76 -23.14 30.80 10.11
CA ASP A 76 -24.41 31.20 9.49
C ASP A 76 -25.47 31.65 10.51
N LYS A 77 -25.47 31.05 11.70
CA LYS A 77 -26.27 31.54 12.83
C LYS A 77 -25.79 32.92 13.28
N LEU A 78 -24.48 33.09 13.48
CA LEU A 78 -23.89 34.37 13.93
C LEU A 78 -24.09 35.49 12.90
N ALA A 79 -24.05 35.16 11.62
CA ALA A 79 -24.33 36.07 10.51
C ALA A 79 -25.82 36.39 10.34
N GLY A 80 -26.71 35.76 11.13
CA GLY A 80 -28.16 35.96 11.05
C GLY A 80 -28.81 35.40 9.78
N LYS A 81 -28.09 34.59 9.00
CA LYS A 81 -28.62 33.94 7.79
C LYS A 81 -29.56 32.77 8.11
N LEU A 82 -29.37 32.18 9.30
CA LEU A 82 -30.10 31.00 9.73
C LEU A 82 -31.03 31.30 10.93
N PRO A 83 -32.34 31.00 10.83
CA PRO A 83 -33.25 31.08 11.97
C PRO A 83 -32.83 30.16 13.11
N VAL A 84 -32.99 30.61 14.36
CA VAL A 84 -32.59 29.85 15.57
C VAL A 84 -33.26 28.47 15.63
N GLU A 85 -34.51 28.36 15.19
CA GLU A 85 -35.24 27.08 15.17
C GLU A 85 -34.62 26.05 14.21
N GLN A 86 -34.07 26.51 13.08
CA GLN A 86 -33.41 25.63 12.12
C GLN A 86 -32.02 25.23 12.60
N TYR A 87 -31.30 26.17 13.23
CA TYR A 87 -30.02 25.91 13.88
C TYR A 87 -30.13 24.80 14.95
N GLU A 88 -31.08 24.92 15.88
CA GLU A 88 -31.26 23.95 16.97
C GLU A 88 -31.69 22.57 16.45
N LYS A 89 -32.38 22.50 15.30
CA LYS A 89 -32.73 21.22 14.66
C LYS A 89 -31.53 20.54 13.99
N MET A 90 -30.66 21.30 13.32
CA MET A 90 -29.54 20.74 12.54
C MET A 90 -28.30 20.44 13.40
N ARG A 91 -28.02 21.28 14.39
CA ARG A 91 -26.87 21.16 15.29
C ARG A 91 -26.67 19.76 15.91
N PRO A 92 -27.70 19.08 16.47
CA PRO A 92 -27.50 17.76 17.07
C PRO A 92 -27.05 16.71 16.05
N GLY A 93 -27.52 16.78 14.80
CA GLY A 93 -27.11 15.87 13.73
C GLY A 93 -25.63 15.98 13.41
N TYR A 94 -25.13 17.20 13.17
CA TYR A 94 -23.72 17.43 12.90
C TYR A 94 -22.82 17.08 14.10
N LEU A 95 -23.27 17.39 15.33
CA LEU A 95 -22.55 16.99 16.55
C LEU A 95 -22.46 15.48 16.68
N GLN A 96 -23.54 14.76 16.40
CA GLN A 96 -23.55 13.30 16.44
C GLN A 96 -22.59 12.72 15.42
N SER A 97 -22.63 13.18 14.16
CA SER A 97 -21.70 12.72 13.12
C SER A 97 -20.23 12.98 13.49
N ALA A 98 -19.91 14.15 14.05
CA ALA A 98 -18.55 14.47 14.50
C ALA A 98 -18.09 13.55 15.65
N LYS A 99 -18.99 13.20 16.59
CA LYS A 99 -18.71 12.25 17.68
C LYS A 99 -18.46 10.84 17.15
N GLU A 100 -19.30 10.37 16.23
CA GLU A 100 -19.17 9.04 15.63
C GLU A 100 -17.84 8.90 14.87
N LEU A 101 -17.46 9.90 14.07
CA LEU A 101 -16.20 9.91 13.33
C LEU A 101 -14.98 9.99 14.26
N THR A 102 -15.08 10.73 15.36
CA THR A 102 -14.02 10.77 16.38
C THR A 102 -13.84 9.41 17.05
N ALA A 103 -14.93 8.74 17.43
CA ALA A 103 -14.87 7.40 18.00
C ALA A 103 -14.31 6.36 17.01
N GLN A 104 -14.56 6.52 15.70
CA GLN A 104 -13.96 5.68 14.67
C GLN A 104 -12.44 5.90 14.57
N LEU A 105 -11.98 7.16 14.61
CA LEU A 105 -10.54 7.46 14.63
C LEU A 105 -9.85 6.89 15.86
N ASP A 106 -10.46 6.98 17.04
CA ASP A 106 -9.90 6.45 18.27
C ASP A 106 -9.67 4.94 18.16
N LYS A 107 -10.65 4.20 17.62
CA LYS A 107 -10.51 2.76 17.34
C LYS A 107 -9.38 2.46 16.35
N ILE A 108 -9.24 3.27 15.29
CA ILE A 108 -8.16 3.09 14.30
C ILE A 108 -6.80 3.36 14.96
N ASN A 109 -6.68 4.43 15.75
CA ASN A 109 -5.46 4.78 16.47
C ASN A 109 -5.08 3.70 17.49
N GLU A 110 -6.04 3.16 18.22
CA GLU A 110 -5.82 2.06 19.16
C GLU A 110 -5.25 0.83 18.44
N ARG A 111 -5.85 0.41 17.32
CA ARG A 111 -5.34 -0.68 16.47
C ARG A 111 -3.92 -0.39 15.97
N ARG A 112 -3.65 0.82 15.49
CA ARG A 112 -2.31 1.22 15.02
C ARG A 112 -1.28 1.20 16.15
N SER A 113 -1.65 1.66 17.34
CA SER A 113 -0.78 1.67 18.51
C SER A 113 -0.44 0.25 18.97
N ALA A 114 -1.42 -0.66 18.97
CA ALA A 114 -1.22 -2.07 19.30
C ALA A 114 -0.34 -2.78 18.27
N ALA A 115 -0.56 -2.51 16.97
CA ALA A 115 0.29 -3.03 15.90
C ALA A 115 1.74 -2.53 16.03
N ARG A 116 1.92 -1.24 16.33
CA ARG A 116 3.25 -0.65 16.53
C ARG A 116 3.99 -1.29 17.70
N LYS A 117 3.32 -1.49 18.85
CA LYS A 117 3.90 -2.19 20.00
C LYS A 117 4.38 -3.60 19.65
N ARG A 118 3.59 -4.38 18.90
CA ARG A 118 4.00 -5.73 18.46
C ARG A 118 5.26 -5.69 17.60
N ILE A 119 5.34 -4.73 16.66
CA ILE A 119 6.51 -4.55 15.80
C ILE A 119 7.73 -4.16 16.64
N ASP A 120 7.57 -3.23 17.58
CA ASP A 120 8.66 -2.79 18.46
C ASP A 120 9.16 -3.95 19.35
N ASP A 121 8.26 -4.78 19.87
CA ASP A 121 8.59 -5.99 20.65
C ASP A 121 9.34 -7.03 19.80
N ASP A 122 8.90 -7.28 18.56
CA ASP A 122 9.55 -8.23 17.63
C ASP A 122 10.95 -7.72 17.21
N LEU A 123 11.10 -6.42 16.99
CA LEU A 123 12.39 -5.79 16.69
C LEU A 123 13.35 -5.87 17.89
N ALA A 124 12.86 -5.65 19.10
CA ALA A 124 13.65 -5.78 20.33
C ALA A 124 14.14 -7.22 20.55
N ARG A 125 13.26 -8.22 20.33
CA ARG A 125 13.63 -9.64 20.40
C ARG A 125 14.68 -10.02 19.35
N SER A 126 14.53 -9.53 18.12
CA SER A 126 15.47 -9.81 17.03
C SER A 126 16.86 -9.25 17.34
N ARG A 127 16.94 -8.04 17.91
CA ARG A 127 18.21 -7.41 18.33
C ARG A 127 18.88 -8.08 19.52
N ALA A 128 18.14 -8.80 20.35
CA ALA A 128 18.70 -9.51 21.51
C ALA A 128 19.24 -10.91 21.16
N GLN A 129 18.97 -11.40 19.94
CA GLN A 129 19.45 -12.69 19.43
C GLN A 129 20.68 -12.57 18.52
N GLU A 130 21.05 -11.35 18.12
CA GLU A 130 22.34 -11.00 17.48
C GLU A 130 23.41 -10.72 18.54
#